data_AF-A0A7W8NRP0-F1
#
_entry.id   AF-A0A7W8NRP0-F1
#
_cell.length_a   1.000
_cell.length_b   1.000
_cell.length_c   1.000
_cell.angle_alpha   90.00
_cell.angle_beta   90.00
_cell.angle_gamma   90.00
#
_symmetry.space_group_name_H-M   'P 1'
#
loop_
_entity.id
_entity.type
_entity.pdbx_description
1 polymer ?
#
loop_
_entity_poly.entity_id
_entity_poly.type
_entity_poly.pdbx_seq_one_letter_code
_entity_poly.pdbx_strand_id
1 'polypeptide(L)'
;MSSDALIDALEAVCDRATFLHLVQALIDERTHATRLEEEQPEKYRWSGALEWQHSSIEGYLEGALRCVHDSEGRDDFMAEPSWRAFA
;
A
#
# COMPACT_ATOMS: atom_id res chain seq x y z
N MET A 1 -11.17 -8.30 0.74
CA MET A 1 -9.93 -9.00 0.34
C MET A 1 -9.12 -9.26 1.60
N SER A 2 -8.43 -10.39 1.71
CA SER A 2 -7.43 -10.60 2.77
C SER A 2 -6.21 -9.74 2.44
N SER A 3 -5.49 -9.24 3.45
CA SER A 3 -4.22 -8.54 3.29
C SER A 3 -3.25 -9.31 2.38
N ASP A 4 -3.30 -10.65 2.43
CA ASP A 4 -2.52 -11.56 1.59
C ASP A 4 -2.73 -11.34 0.08
N ALA A 5 -3.94 -11.00 -0.37
CA ALA A 5 -4.21 -10.84 -1.80
C ALA A 5 -3.55 -9.60 -2.40
N LEU A 6 -3.36 -8.55 -1.58
CA LEU A 6 -2.66 -7.34 -2.01
C LEU A 6 -1.14 -7.60 -2.07
N ILE A 7 -0.62 -8.34 -1.08
CA ILE A 7 0.78 -8.79 -1.06
C ILE A 7 1.08 -9.68 -2.26
N ASP A 8 0.21 -10.64 -2.57
CA ASP A 8 0.35 -11.50 -3.76
C ASP A 8 0.37 -10.68 -5.06
N ALA A 9 -0.51 -9.66 -5.17
CA ALA A 9 -0.55 -8.77 -6.33
C ALA A 9 0.73 -7.93 -6.46
N LEU A 10 1.32 -7.52 -5.33
CA LEU A 10 2.59 -6.81 -5.30
C LEU A 10 3.75 -7.71 -5.74
N GLU A 11 3.82 -8.92 -5.20
CA GLU A 11 4.84 -9.90 -5.58
C GLU A 11 4.74 -10.32 -7.05
N ALA A 12 3.57 -10.18 -7.67
CA ALA A 12 3.38 -10.48 -9.10
C ALA A 12 3.83 -9.37 -10.06
N VAL A 13 4.16 -8.15 -9.58
CA VAL A 13 4.50 -7.03 -10.48
C VAL A 13 5.81 -7.29 -11.23
N CYS A 14 5.70 -7.54 -12.53
CA CYS A 14 6.85 -7.73 -13.43
C CYS A 14 6.69 -7.04 -14.79
N ASP A 15 5.49 -6.55 -15.09
CA ASP A 15 5.15 -5.87 -16.33
C ASP A 15 4.04 -4.82 -16.10
N ARG A 16 3.67 -4.13 -17.19
CA ARG A 16 2.60 -3.12 -17.14
C ARG A 16 1.24 -3.71 -16.74
N ALA A 17 0.92 -4.93 -17.16
CA ALA A 17 -0.40 -5.51 -16.93
C ALA A 17 -0.57 -5.88 -15.44
N THR A 18 0.43 -6.53 -14.87
CA THR A 18 0.52 -6.88 -13.45
C THR A 18 0.55 -5.63 -12.57
N PHE A 19 1.23 -4.56 -13.00
CA PHE A 19 1.18 -3.27 -12.31
C PHE A 19 -0.25 -2.68 -12.26
N LEU A 20 -0.97 -2.65 -13.38
CA LEU A 20 -2.35 -2.15 -13.39
C LEU A 20 -3.29 -3.01 -12.54
N HIS A 21 -3.02 -4.32 -12.45
CA HIS A 21 -3.77 -5.22 -11.57
C HIS A 21 -3.56 -4.87 -10.10
N LEU A 22 -2.32 -4.64 -9.68
CA LEU A 22 -2.02 -4.16 -8.32
C LEU A 22 -2.71 -2.83 -8.02
N VAL A 23 -2.67 -1.86 -8.96
CA VAL A 23 -3.35 -0.57 -8.76
C VAL A 23 -4.85 -0.74 -8.57
N GLN A 24 -5.49 -1.63 -9.33
CA GLN A 24 -6.91 -1.93 -9.15
C GLN A 24 -7.18 -2.58 -7.78
N ALA A 25 -6.34 -3.53 -7.36
CA ALA A 25 -6.44 -4.17 -6.05
C ALA A 25 -6.31 -3.15 -4.90
N LEU A 26 -5.38 -2.20 -5.00
CA LEU A 26 -5.23 -1.10 -4.04
C LEU A 26 -6.49 -0.23 -3.95
N ILE A 27 -7.07 0.13 -5.10
CA ILE A 27 -8.31 0.93 -5.16
C ILE A 27 -9.46 0.20 -4.48
N ASP A 28 -9.63 -1.09 -4.79
CA ASP A 28 -10.71 -1.91 -4.26
C ASP A 28 -10.57 -2.07 -2.74
N GLU A 29 -9.34 -2.30 -2.24
CA GLU A 29 -9.08 -2.43 -0.82
C GLU A 29 -9.28 -1.11 -0.07
N ARG A 30 -8.75 0.01 -0.59
CA ARG A 30 -8.97 1.32 0.06
C ARG A 30 -10.44 1.69 0.11
N THR A 31 -11.18 1.44 -0.99
CA THR A 31 -12.63 1.66 -1.05
C THR A 31 -13.37 0.83 0.01
N HIS A 32 -12.95 -0.41 0.20
CA HIS A 32 -13.51 -1.27 1.25
C HIS A 32 -13.19 -0.76 2.65
N ALA A 33 -11.94 -0.36 2.90
CA ALA A 33 -11.55 0.26 4.15
C ALA A 33 -12.37 1.54 4.45
N THR A 34 -12.61 2.39 3.44
CA THR A 34 -13.44 3.61 3.60
C THR A 34 -14.85 3.26 4.03
N ARG A 35 -15.48 2.25 3.42
CA ARG A 35 -16.82 1.81 3.84
C ARG A 35 -16.85 1.32 5.28
N LEU A 36 -15.85 0.53 5.69
CA LEU A 36 -15.74 0.05 7.08
C LEU A 36 -15.53 1.22 8.07
N GLU A 37 -14.74 2.22 7.69
CA GLU A 37 -14.50 3.44 8.46
C GLU A 37 -15.80 4.26 8.61
N GLU A 38 -16.57 4.42 7.53
CA GLU A 38 -17.86 5.13 7.52
C GLU A 38 -18.94 4.41 8.34
N GLU A 39 -18.97 3.07 8.29
CA GLU A 39 -19.92 2.25 9.05
C GLU A 39 -19.60 2.19 10.54
N GLN A 40 -18.33 2.33 10.93
CA GLN A 40 -17.86 2.21 12.32
C GLN A 40 -16.86 3.33 12.70
N PRO A 41 -17.29 4.62 12.67
CA PRO A 41 -16.38 5.76 12.78
C PRO A 41 -15.65 5.83 14.13
N GLU A 42 -16.31 5.48 15.24
CA GLU A 42 -15.66 5.47 16.56
C GLU A 42 -14.58 4.40 16.70
N LYS A 43 -14.74 3.27 15.98
CA LYS A 43 -13.78 2.17 16.01
C LYS A 43 -12.51 2.52 15.24
N TYR A 44 -12.66 3.20 14.10
CA TYR A 44 -11.57 3.54 13.19
C TYR A 44 -11.11 5.00 13.30
N ARG A 45 -11.49 5.68 14.39
CA ARG A 45 -11.13 7.07 14.69
C ARG A 45 -9.62 7.32 14.73
N TRP A 46 -8.83 6.32 15.13
CA TRP A 46 -7.39 6.45 15.35
C TRP A 46 -6.52 5.72 14.32
N SER A 47 -7.11 4.80 13.56
CA SER A 47 -6.43 3.98 12.57
C SER A 47 -7.41 3.60 11.48
N GLY A 48 -6.95 3.53 10.23
CA GLY A 48 -7.75 3.05 9.11
C GLY A 48 -8.17 1.58 9.29
N ALA A 49 -9.24 1.19 8.60
CA ALA A 49 -9.61 -0.22 8.52
C ALA A 49 -8.59 -1.00 7.66
N LEU A 50 -8.56 -2.33 7.81
CA LEU A 50 -7.66 -3.21 7.06
C LEU A 50 -6.17 -2.87 7.24
N GLU A 51 -5.76 -2.48 8.45
CA GLU A 51 -4.37 -2.16 8.81
C GLU A 51 -3.78 -0.93 8.11
N TRP A 52 -4.61 -0.12 7.45
CA TRP A 52 -4.18 1.15 6.87
C TRP A 52 -3.78 2.13 7.97
N GLN A 53 -2.47 2.26 8.19
CA GLN A 53 -1.88 3.26 9.10
C GLN A 53 -1.97 4.68 8.53
N HIS A 54 -2.10 4.80 7.21
CA HIS A 54 -2.30 6.05 6.49
C HIS A 54 -3.69 6.02 5.87
N SER A 55 -4.66 6.72 6.49
CA SER A 55 -6.04 6.73 6.01
C SER A 55 -6.23 7.41 4.64
N SER A 56 -5.16 7.89 4.01
CA SER A 56 -5.19 8.50 2.69
C SER A 56 -4.07 7.94 1.80
N ILE A 57 -4.32 7.96 0.49
CA ILE A 57 -3.34 7.49 -0.51
C ILE A 57 -2.08 8.36 -0.49
N GLU A 58 -2.21 9.65 -0.17
CA GLU A 58 -1.09 10.57 0.00
C GLU A 58 -0.17 10.13 1.14
N GLY A 59 -0.74 9.76 2.29
CA GLY A 59 0.05 9.27 3.43
C GLY A 59 0.73 7.94 3.14
N TYR A 60 0.09 7.05 2.37
CA TYR A 60 0.72 5.81 1.90
C TYR A 60 1.90 6.09 0.98
N LEU A 61 1.73 6.96 -0.03
CA LEU A 61 2.80 7.34 -0.95
C LEU A 61 3.94 8.11 -0.26
N GLU A 62 3.63 8.94 0.74
CA GLU A 62 4.62 9.64 1.57
C GLU A 62 5.44 8.65 2.41
N GLY A 63 4.79 7.66 3.03
CA GLY A 63 5.46 6.59 3.77
C GLY A 63 6.38 5.75 2.89
N ALA A 64 5.88 5.35 1.71
CA ALA A 64 6.65 4.64 0.70
C ALA A 64 7.89 5.43 0.24
N LEU A 65 7.71 6.70 -0.10
CA LEU A 65 8.79 7.59 -0.51
C LEU A 65 9.84 7.76 0.59
N ARG A 66 9.41 7.92 1.85
CA ARG A 66 10.32 8.03 2.98
C ARG A 66 11.09 6.73 3.22
N CYS A 67 10.45 5.57 3.06
CA CYS A 67 11.12 4.27 3.19
C CYS A 67 12.25 4.10 2.16
N VAL A 68 12.02 4.53 0.91
CA VAL A 68 13.05 4.53 -0.14
C VAL A 68 14.20 5.46 0.23
N HIS A 69 13.91 6.70 0.64
CA HIS A 69 14.94 7.68 1.03
C HIS A 69 15.76 7.23 2.26
N ASP A 70 15.09 6.70 3.29
CA ASP A 70 15.75 6.20 4.51
C ASP A 70 16.62 4.96 4.25
N SER A 71 16.43 4.32 3.10
CA SER A 71 17.19 3.14 2.68
C SER A 71 18.23 3.43 1.60
N GLU A 72 18.38 4.68 1.17
CA GLU A 72 19.44 5.10 0.24
C GLU A 72 20.82 4.77 0.81
N GLY A 73 21.63 4.05 0.04
CA GLY A 73 22.99 3.67 0.42
C GLY A 73 23.09 2.43 1.33
N ARG A 74 21.98 1.74 1.62
CA ARG A 74 22.07 0.39 2.21
C ARG A 74 22.22 -0.67 1.13
N ASP A 75 23.26 -1.49 1.23
CA ASP A 75 23.52 -2.60 0.30
C ASP A 75 22.46 -3.72 0.38
N ASP A 76 21.66 -3.74 1.45
CA ASP A 76 20.59 -4.73 1.70
C ASP A 76 19.21 -4.32 1.17
N PHE A 77 19.09 -3.09 0.67
CA PHE A 77 17.86 -2.53 0.14
C PHE A 77 18.04 -2.26 -1.35
N MET A 78 16.98 -2.53 -2.13
CA MET A 78 17.01 -2.54 -3.60
C MET A 78 17.79 -1.35 -4.17
N ALA A 79 18.89 -1.62 -4.87
CA ALA A 79 19.83 -0.62 -5.39
C ALA A 79 19.21 0.36 -6.41
N GLU A 80 18.07 0.00 -7.01
CA GLU A 80 17.26 0.88 -7.85
C GLU A 80 15.83 1.01 -7.29
N PRO A 81 15.26 2.24 -7.24
CA PRO A 81 13.86 2.43 -6.90
C PRO A 81 12.97 1.67 -7.88
N SER A 82 12.18 0.74 -7.36
CA SER A 82 11.19 -0.01 -8.13
C SER A 82 9.85 0.04 -7.43
N TRP A 83 8.75 -0.28 -8.11
CA TRP A 83 7.45 -0.32 -7.44
C TRP A 83 7.40 -1.34 -6.29
N ARG A 84 8.21 -2.42 -6.37
CA ARG A 84 8.42 -3.36 -5.25
C ARG A 84 9.14 -2.73 -4.05
N ALA A 85 9.90 -1.65 -4.24
CA ALA A 85 10.52 -0.90 -3.15
C ALA A 85 9.58 0.19 -2.58
N PHE A 86 8.50 0.53 -3.29
CA PHE A 86 7.51 1.54 -2.90
C PHE A 86 6.27 0.96 -2.19
N ALA A 87 6.10 -0.36 -2.16
CA ALA A 87 4.94 -1.02 -1.57
C ALA A 87 5.38 -2.10 -0.60
#